data_AF-A0A934RBM4-F1
#
_entry.id   AF-A0A934RBM4-F1
#
_cell.length_a   1.000
_cell.length_b   1.000
_cell.length_c   1.000
_cell.angle_alpha   90.00
_cell.angle_beta   90.00
_cell.angle_gamma   90.00
#
_symmetry.space_group_name_H-M   'P 1'
#
loop_
_entity.id
_entity.type
_entity.pdbx_description
1 polymer ?
#
loop_
_entity_poly.entity_id
_entity_poly.type
_entity_poly.pdbx_seq_one_letter_code
_entity_poly.pdbx_strand_id
1 'polypeptide(L)'
;MQPKTPLDYTVLSFRVLLGVWFLSIGLDKLLRVGVVEFSRQVAEFRILLDPWNLPVAYVVVWLEVIAGLCLVTGWLNRGAVRLMIGLTLLFLFVNGQAMALGFEPDCGCFGKFFELGQTAKMWLLVVQLGSLVFLMLSDSFRKKRLFAGSRMRLST
;
A
#
# COMPACT_ATOMS: atom_id res chain seq x y z
N MET A 1 14.83 -15.44 7.08
CA MET A 1 15.17 -15.99 5.75
C MET A 1 16.59 -15.55 5.42
N GLN A 2 17.53 -16.47 5.19
CA GLN A 2 18.90 -16.09 4.80
C GLN A 2 18.96 -15.76 3.31
N PRO A 3 19.29 -14.52 2.91
CA PRO A 3 19.47 -14.15 1.51
C PRO A 3 20.71 -14.83 0.93
N LYS A 4 20.61 -15.42 -0.27
CA LYS A 4 21.71 -16.16 -0.91
C LYS A 4 22.20 -15.52 -2.21
N THR A 5 21.48 -14.51 -2.72
CA THR A 5 21.81 -13.82 -3.98
C THR A 5 21.62 -12.30 -3.86
N PRO A 6 22.32 -11.47 -4.66
CA PRO A 6 22.18 -10.01 -4.62
C PRO A 6 20.73 -9.54 -4.88
N LEU A 7 19.97 -10.29 -5.68
CA LEU A 7 18.55 -10.02 -5.95
C LEU A 7 17.66 -10.22 -4.71
N ASP A 8 18.09 -11.05 -3.76
CA ASP A 8 17.33 -11.29 -2.52
C ASP A 8 17.36 -10.05 -1.61
N TYR A 9 18.50 -9.36 -1.54
CA TYR A 9 18.66 -8.14 -0.75
C TYR A 9 17.84 -7.00 -1.33
N THR A 10 17.82 -6.81 -2.65
CA THR A 10 17.02 -5.75 -3.29
C THR A 10 15.54 -5.89 -2.94
N VAL A 11 14.96 -7.08 -3.11
CA VAL A 11 13.54 -7.33 -2.80
C VAL A 11 13.26 -7.14 -1.31
N LEU A 12 14.17 -7.58 -0.43
CA LEU A 12 14.02 -7.39 1.01
C LEU A 12 14.00 -5.90 1.38
N SER A 13 14.93 -5.11 0.83
CA SER A 13 15.00 -3.67 1.07
C SER A 13 13.73 -2.97 0.59
N PHE A 14 13.27 -3.23 -0.63
CA PHE A 14 12.01 -2.67 -1.15
C PHE A 14 10.82 -3.04 -0.26
N ARG A 15 10.75 -4.29 0.20
CA ARG A 15 9.67 -4.75 1.09
C ARG A 15 9.64 -3.98 2.40
N VAL A 16 10.80 -3.88 3.06
CA VAL A 16 10.91 -3.20 4.35
C VAL A 16 10.61 -1.72 4.19
N LEU A 17 11.16 -1.07 3.16
CA LEU A 17 10.90 0.35 2.88
C LEU A 17 9.41 0.61 2.65
N LEU A 18 8.73 -0.21 1.83
CA LEU A 18 7.29 -0.08 1.61
C LEU A 18 6.48 -0.37 2.87
N GLY A 19 6.86 -1.40 3.64
CA GLY A 19 6.21 -1.72 4.90
C GLY A 19 6.30 -0.59 5.91
N VAL A 20 7.49 0.00 6.08
CA VAL A 20 7.72 1.16 6.94
C VAL A 20 6.93 2.37 6.43
N TRP A 21 6.91 2.61 5.13
CA TRP A 21 6.14 3.71 4.53
C TRP A 21 4.64 3.62 4.85
N PHE A 22 4.03 2.46 4.62
CA PHE A 22 2.62 2.24 4.94
C PHE A 22 2.33 2.30 6.43
N LEU A 23 3.23 1.77 7.25
CA LEU A 23 3.09 1.82 8.71
C LEU A 23 3.14 3.26 9.21
N SER A 24 4.08 4.08 8.73
CA SER A 24 4.20 5.49 9.10
C SER A 24 2.96 6.29 8.73
N ILE A 25 2.42 6.08 7.52
CA ILE A 25 1.21 6.74 7.05
C ILE A 25 -0.01 6.31 7.86
N GLY A 26 -0.21 5.00 8.04
CA GLY A 26 -1.35 4.49 8.79
C GLY A 26 -1.31 4.91 10.26
N LEU A 27 -0.12 4.95 10.85
CA LEU A 27 0.05 5.38 12.23
C LEU A 27 -0.18 6.88 12.41
N ASP A 28 0.21 7.72 11.45
CA ASP A 28 -0.12 9.15 11.47
C ASP A 28 -1.63 9.39 11.40
N LYS A 29 -2.34 8.61 10.57
CA LYS A 29 -3.81 8.62 10.50
C LYS A 29 -4.47 8.18 11.82
N LEU A 30 -3.89 7.20 12.53
CA LEU A 30 -4.39 6.77 13.84
C LEU A 30 -4.11 7.78 14.96
N LEU A 31 -2.86 8.23 15.07
CA LEU A 31 -2.36 8.93 16.26
C LEU A 31 -2.41 10.45 16.14
N ARG A 32 -2.10 11.01 14.96
CA ARG A 32 -1.96 12.46 14.78
C ARG A 32 -3.20 13.09 14.17
N VAL A 33 -3.69 12.54 13.05
CA VAL A 33 -4.88 13.05 12.36
C VAL A 33 -6.15 12.59 13.09
N GLY A 34 -6.15 11.34 13.55
CA GLY A 34 -7.31 10.71 14.15
C GLY A 34 -8.30 10.21 13.09
N VAL A 35 -8.90 9.04 13.34
CA VAL A 35 -9.81 8.39 12.37
C VAL A 35 -11.03 9.26 12.03
N VAL A 36 -11.48 10.08 12.98
CA VAL A 36 -12.62 10.98 12.77
C VAL A 36 -12.30 12.03 11.72
N GLU A 37 -11.11 12.62 11.76
CA GLU A 37 -10.73 13.64 10.77
C GLU A 37 -10.45 13.01 9.40
N PHE A 38 -9.83 11.82 9.37
CA PHE A 38 -9.72 11.05 8.13
C PHE A 38 -11.10 10.69 7.54
N SER A 39 -12.11 10.41 8.36
CA SER A 39 -13.48 10.18 7.87
C SER A 39 -14.11 11.41 7.23
N ARG A 40 -13.76 12.63 7.68
CA ARG A 40 -14.20 13.88 7.05
C ARG A 40 -13.55 14.08 5.69
N GLN A 41 -12.26 13.76 5.59
CA GLN A 41 -11.54 13.74 4.30
C GLN A 41 -12.16 12.72 3.33
N VAL A 42 -12.56 11.55 3.82
CA VAL A 42 -13.30 10.56 3.02
C VAL A 42 -14.68 11.09 2.60
N ALA A 43 -15.37 11.83 3.48
CA ALA A 43 -16.67 12.45 3.19
C ALA A 43 -16.58 13.48 2.05
N GLU A 44 -15.45 14.18 1.92
CA GLU A 44 -15.23 15.19 0.88
C GLU A 44 -15.29 14.59 -0.54
N PHE A 45 -14.96 13.30 -0.69
CA PHE A 45 -15.09 12.60 -1.97
C PHE A 45 -16.55 12.38 -2.38
N ARG A 46 -17.52 12.49 -1.46
CA ARG A 46 -18.96 12.31 -1.71
C ARG A 46 -19.34 10.96 -2.34
N ILE A 47 -18.52 9.94 -2.13
CA ILE A 47 -18.74 8.58 -2.66
C ILE A 47 -19.63 7.77 -1.71
N LEU A 48 -19.46 7.97 -0.41
CA LEU A 48 -20.14 7.24 0.64
C LEU A 48 -21.21 8.14 1.29
N LEU A 49 -22.36 7.55 1.62
CA LEU A 49 -23.41 8.23 2.39
C LEU A 49 -23.08 8.16 3.87
N ASP A 50 -23.38 9.23 4.61
CA ASP A 50 -23.36 9.16 6.07
C ASP A 50 -24.33 8.09 6.57
N PRO A 51 -23.94 7.27 7.57
CA PRO A 51 -22.74 7.37 8.40
C PRO A 51 -21.56 6.47 7.97
N TRP A 52 -21.54 5.96 6.73
CA TRP A 52 -20.57 4.94 6.30
C TRP A 52 -19.11 5.43 6.18
N ASN A 53 -18.89 6.74 6.18
CA ASN A 53 -17.55 7.34 6.03
C ASN A 53 -16.63 6.94 7.18
N LEU A 54 -17.15 6.95 8.41
CA LEU A 54 -16.39 6.61 9.63
C LEU A 54 -15.95 5.14 9.71
N PRO A 55 -16.84 4.13 9.54
CA PRO A 55 -16.42 2.74 9.59
C PRO A 55 -15.48 2.37 8.43
N VAL A 56 -15.68 2.92 7.22
CA VAL A 56 -14.75 2.69 6.10
C VAL A 56 -13.39 3.30 6.39
N ALA A 57 -13.33 4.55 6.87
CA ALA A 57 -12.09 5.21 7.26
C ALA A 57 -11.34 4.39 8.33
N TYR A 58 -12.06 3.87 9.33
CA TYR A 58 -11.48 3.01 10.36
C TYR A 58 -10.88 1.74 9.77
N VAL A 59 -11.64 1.00 8.97
CA VAL A 59 -11.17 -0.25 8.35
C VAL A 59 -9.93 0.01 7.49
N VAL A 60 -9.94 1.05 6.66
CA VAL A 60 -8.83 1.39 5.76
C VAL A 60 -7.54 1.65 6.55
N VAL A 61 -7.61 2.44 7.62
CA VAL A 61 -6.43 2.75 8.45
C VAL A 61 -5.87 1.50 9.12
N TRP A 62 -6.72 0.63 9.67
CA TRP A 62 -6.27 -0.64 10.26
C TRP A 62 -5.65 -1.56 9.23
N LEU A 63 -6.22 -1.62 8.02
CA LEU A 63 -5.67 -2.40 6.93
C LEU A 63 -4.28 -1.91 6.52
N GLU A 64 -4.06 -0.59 6.42
CA GLU A 64 -2.75 -0.01 6.12
C GLU A 64 -1.70 -0.39 7.18
N VAL A 65 -2.04 -0.26 8.46
CA VAL A 65 -1.14 -0.57 9.58
C VAL A 65 -0.82 -2.06 9.66
N ILE A 66 -1.83 -2.93 9.59
CA ILE A 66 -1.65 -4.38 9.66
C ILE A 66 -0.82 -4.86 8.46
N ALA A 67 -1.15 -4.40 7.25
CA ALA A 67 -0.42 -4.78 6.06
C ALA A 67 1.02 -4.23 6.07
N GLY A 68 1.23 -2.99 6.54
CA GLY A 68 2.57 -2.42 6.76
C GLY A 68 3.41 -3.29 7.70
N LEU A 69 2.83 -3.70 8.83
CA LEU A 69 3.49 -4.59 9.78
C LEU A 69 3.80 -5.97 9.18
N CYS A 70 2.87 -6.55 8.42
CA CYS A 70 3.07 -7.80 7.69
C CYS A 70 4.21 -7.70 6.64
N LEU A 71 4.33 -6.57 5.94
CA LEU A 71 5.42 -6.32 4.99
C LEU A 71 6.78 -6.21 5.70
N VAL A 72 6.86 -5.50 6.82
CA VAL A 72 8.10 -5.36 7.61
C VAL A 72 8.52 -6.71 8.20
N THR A 73 7.63 -7.37 8.92
CA THR A 73 7.90 -8.66 9.58
C THR A 73 8.08 -9.81 8.58
N GLY A 74 7.54 -9.67 7.37
CA GLY A 74 7.49 -10.73 6.36
C GLY A 74 6.41 -11.78 6.63
N TRP A 75 5.58 -11.60 7.66
CA TRP A 75 4.46 -12.48 7.98
C TRP A 75 3.34 -12.26 6.96
N LEU A 76 2.82 -13.32 6.34
CA LEU A 76 1.76 -13.25 5.31
C LEU A 76 2.04 -12.24 4.17
N ASN A 77 3.32 -12.08 3.78
CA ASN A 77 3.76 -11.08 2.80
C ASN A 77 2.89 -11.03 1.53
N ARG A 78 2.55 -12.19 0.95
CA ARG A 78 1.74 -12.25 -0.28
C ARG A 78 0.32 -11.70 -0.11
N GLY A 79 -0.27 -11.89 1.07
CA GLY A 79 -1.59 -11.35 1.39
C GLY A 79 -1.52 -9.83 1.55
N ALA A 80 -0.55 -9.36 2.33
CA ALA A 80 -0.32 -7.94 2.56
C ALA A 80 -0.06 -7.18 1.25
N VAL A 81 0.81 -7.67 0.37
CA VAL A 81 1.10 -7.03 -0.93
C VAL A 81 -0.16 -6.91 -1.80
N ARG A 82 -0.96 -7.97 -1.92
CA ARG A 82 -2.19 -7.93 -2.73
C ARG A 82 -3.22 -6.97 -2.15
N LEU A 83 -3.36 -6.96 -0.83
CA LEU A 83 -4.26 -6.07 -0.12
C LEU A 83 -3.85 -4.61 -0.36
N MET A 84 -2.56 -4.30 -0.25
CA MET A 84 -2.06 -2.95 -0.51
C MET A 84 -2.18 -2.53 -1.96
N ILE A 85 -1.99 -3.44 -2.92
CA ILE A 85 -2.27 -3.15 -4.34
C ILE A 85 -3.74 -2.76 -4.51
N GLY A 86 -4.67 -3.52 -3.93
CA GLY A 86 -6.10 -3.23 -3.99
C GLY A 86 -6.45 -1.87 -3.37
N LEU A 87 -5.93 -1.58 -2.18
CA LEU A 87 -6.15 -0.29 -1.50
C LEU A 87 -5.54 0.88 -2.28
N THR A 88 -4.31 0.74 -2.80
CA THR A 88 -3.67 1.79 -3.60
C THR A 88 -4.43 2.03 -4.90
N LEU A 89 -4.95 0.99 -5.57
CA LEU A 89 -5.81 1.15 -6.75
C LEU A 89 -7.12 1.87 -6.43
N LEU A 90 -7.75 1.53 -5.30
CA LEU A 90 -8.95 2.22 -4.84
C LEU A 90 -8.68 3.71 -4.64
N PHE A 91 -7.60 4.05 -3.92
CA PHE A 91 -7.23 5.45 -3.73
C PHE A 91 -6.88 6.16 -5.02
N LEU A 92 -6.16 5.50 -5.94
CA LEU A 92 -5.84 6.06 -7.25
C LEU A 92 -7.11 6.37 -8.05
N PHE A 93 -8.09 5.47 -8.03
CA PHE A 93 -9.37 5.66 -8.71
C PHE A 93 -10.17 6.82 -8.10
N VAL A 94 -10.31 6.84 -6.77
CA VAL A 94 -11.06 7.87 -6.04
C VAL A 94 -10.46 9.26 -6.22
N ASN A 95 -9.12 9.38 -6.15
CA ASN A 95 -8.43 10.65 -6.40
C ASN A 95 -8.49 11.05 -7.89
N GLY A 96 -8.40 10.09 -8.81
CA GLY A 96 -8.53 10.34 -10.25
C GLY A 96 -9.92 10.85 -10.63
N GLN A 97 -10.97 10.32 -10.02
CA GLN A 97 -12.34 10.79 -10.22
C GLN A 97 -12.51 12.24 -9.72
N ALA A 98 -11.98 12.56 -8.54
CA ALA A 98 -12.04 13.93 -8.00
C ALA A 98 -11.32 14.94 -8.91
N MET A 99 -10.13 14.58 -9.40
CA MET A 99 -9.35 15.37 -10.34
C MET A 99 -10.10 15.60 -11.67
N ALA A 100 -10.79 14.57 -12.18
CA ALA A 100 -11.60 14.70 -13.41
C ALA A 100 -12.83 15.62 -13.24
N LEU A 101 -13.35 15.74 -12.01
CA LEU A 101 -14.47 16.63 -11.66
C LEU A 101 -14.02 18.04 -11.27
N GLY A 102 -12.71 18.31 -11.27
CA GLY A 102 -12.16 19.66 -11.03
C GLY A 102 -12.14 20.09 -9.56
N PHE A 103 -12.18 19.16 -8.61
CA PHE A 103 -11.99 19.48 -7.19
C PHE A 103 -10.81 18.70 -6.58
N GLU A 104 -10.18 19.31 -5.57
CA GLU A 104 -8.98 18.82 -4.90
C GLU A 104 -9.29 18.44 -3.44
N PRO A 105 -9.92 17.29 -3.18
CA PRO A 105 -10.23 16.86 -1.82
C PRO A 105 -8.93 16.47 -1.11
N ASP A 106 -8.81 16.83 0.17
CA ASP A 106 -7.59 16.51 0.91
C ASP A 106 -7.66 15.06 1.41
N CYS A 107 -7.23 14.13 0.57
CA CYS A 107 -7.49 12.71 0.75
C CYS A 107 -6.83 12.06 1.99
N GLY A 108 -5.97 12.78 2.69
CA GLY A 108 -5.25 12.26 3.86
C GLY A 108 -4.31 11.09 3.57
N CYS A 109 -4.21 10.60 2.32
CA CYS A 109 -3.50 9.37 1.98
C CYS A 109 -2.04 9.37 2.43
N PHE A 110 -1.41 10.53 2.56
CA PHE A 110 -0.01 10.71 2.95
C PHE A 110 0.18 11.33 4.35
N GLY A 111 -0.88 11.44 5.15
CA GLY A 111 -0.84 12.20 6.41
C GLY A 111 -0.51 13.69 6.20
N LYS A 112 -0.29 14.43 7.28
CA LYS A 112 0.16 15.85 7.19
C LYS A 112 1.68 15.99 6.98
N PHE A 113 2.37 14.93 6.58
CA PHE A 113 3.83 14.96 6.42
C PHE A 113 4.30 15.87 5.28
N PHE A 114 3.47 16.02 4.25
CA PHE A 114 3.78 16.85 3.10
C PHE A 114 2.50 17.45 2.51
N GLU A 115 2.38 18.78 2.49
CA GLU A 115 1.39 19.50 1.68
C GLU A 115 1.84 19.47 0.21
N LEU A 116 1.63 18.31 -0.44
CA LEU A 116 1.89 18.11 -1.86
C LEU A 116 0.65 18.47 -2.67
N GLY A 117 0.85 19.11 -3.83
CA GLY A 117 -0.22 19.31 -4.81
C GLY A 117 -0.83 17.99 -5.29
N GLN A 118 -2.07 18.03 -5.80
CA GLN A 118 -2.83 16.85 -6.19
C GLN A 118 -2.08 15.98 -7.23
N THR A 119 -1.39 16.61 -8.19
CA THR A 119 -0.57 15.92 -9.20
C THR A 119 0.59 15.13 -8.60
N ALA A 120 1.26 15.68 -7.59
CA ALA A 120 2.35 15.01 -6.90
C ALA A 120 1.83 13.84 -6.04
N LYS A 121 0.68 14.01 -5.37
CA LYS A 121 -0.01 12.91 -4.67
C LYS A 121 -0.35 11.75 -5.63
N MET A 122 -0.86 12.06 -6.82
CA MET A 122 -1.16 11.07 -7.86
C MET A 122 0.08 10.34 -8.35
N TRP A 123 1.18 11.06 -8.59
CA TRP A 123 2.46 10.45 -8.97
C TRP A 123 2.98 9.49 -7.91
N LEU A 124 2.92 9.88 -6.64
CA LEU A 124 3.33 9.02 -5.53
C LEU A 124 2.48 7.75 -5.45
N LEU A 125 1.15 7.83 -5.65
CA LEU A 125 0.29 6.66 -5.71
C LEU A 125 0.66 5.72 -6.87
N VAL A 126 1.01 6.25 -8.04
CA VAL A 126 1.47 5.47 -9.19
C VAL A 126 2.80 4.78 -8.90
N VAL A 127 3.77 5.48 -8.32
CA VAL A 127 5.06 4.91 -7.92
C VAL A 127 4.87 3.82 -6.85
N GLN A 128 4.00 4.07 -5.87
CA GLN A 128 3.66 3.13 -4.83
C GLN A 128 3.02 1.86 -5.41
N LEU A 129 2.07 2.00 -6.34
CA LEU A 129 1.49 0.88 -7.06
C LEU A 129 2.54 0.10 -7.86
N GLY A 130 3.39 0.80 -8.61
CA GLY A 130 4.46 0.20 -9.41
C GLY A 130 5.44 -0.60 -8.54
N SER A 131 5.83 -0.07 -7.38
CA SER A 131 6.73 -0.73 -6.45
C SER A 131 6.11 -2.00 -5.82
N LEU A 132 4.82 -1.97 -5.48
CA LEU A 132 4.10 -3.15 -4.99
C LEU A 132 3.94 -4.23 -6.07
N VAL A 133 3.64 -3.84 -7.30
CA VAL A 133 3.53 -4.76 -8.45
C VAL A 133 4.89 -5.38 -8.75
N PHE A 134 5.97 -4.59 -8.73
CA PHE A 134 7.33 -5.09 -8.88
C PHE A 134 7.68 -6.13 -7.81
N LEU A 135 7.30 -5.87 -6.56
CA LEU A 135 7.49 -6.81 -5.45
C LEU A 135 6.68 -8.10 -5.64
N MET A 136 5.43 -7.99 -6.10
CA MET A 136 4.58 -9.15 -6.41
C MET A 136 5.15 -10.00 -7.56
N LEU A 137 5.62 -9.36 -8.63
CA LEU A 137 6.23 -10.03 -9.77
C LEU A 137 7.53 -10.73 -9.37
N SER A 138 8.43 -10.03 -8.68
CA SER A 138 9.71 -10.59 -8.23
C SER A 138 9.52 -11.79 -7.29
N ASP A 139 8.53 -11.77 -6.40
CA ASP A 139 8.16 -12.92 -5.57
C ASP A 139 7.60 -14.10 -6.40
N SER A 140 6.81 -13.81 -7.44
CA SER A 140 6.26 -14.83 -8.35
C SER A 140 7.35 -15.52 -9.17
N PHE A 141 8.27 -14.73 -9.74
CA PHE A 141 9.43 -15.24 -10.49
C PHE A 141 10.36 -16.06 -9.60
N ARG A 142 10.63 -15.64 -8.36
CA ARG A 142 11.46 -16.39 -7.40
C ARG A 142 10.85 -17.76 -7.08
N LYS A 143 9.53 -17.81 -6.85
CA LYS A 143 8.82 -19.07 -6.60
C LYS A 143 8.97 -20.01 -7.80
N LYS A 144 8.70 -19.53 -9.03
CA LYS A 144 8.85 -20.36 -10.24
C LYS A 144 10.28 -20.90 -10.41
N ARG A 145 11.31 -20.10 -10.11
CA ARG A 145 12.72 -20.51 -10.20
C ARG A 145 13.09 -21.59 -9.19
N LEU A 146 12.59 -21.48 -7.95
CA LEU A 146 12.77 -22.50 -6.91
C LEU A 146 12.10 -23.83 -7.27
N PHE A 147 10.88 -23.81 -7.81
CA PHE A 147 10.18 -25.02 -8.25
C PHE A 147 10.77 -25.64 -9.52
N ALA A 148 11.33 -24.83 -10.44
CA ALA A 148 12.04 -25.35 -11.61
C ALA A 148 13.35 -26.05 -11.21
N GLY A 149 14.10 -25.47 -10.26
CA GLY A 149 15.35 -26.04 -9.76
C GLY A 149 15.19 -27.30 -8.91
N SER A 150 14.06 -27.45 -8.19
CA SER A 150 13.79 -28.67 -7.41
C SER A 150 13.39 -29.86 -8.31
N ARG A 151 12.68 -29.60 -9.41
CA ARG A 151 12.28 -30.65 -10.38
C ARG A 151 13.48 -31.29 -11.08
N MET A 152 14.54 -30.53 -11.32
CA MET A 152 15.77 -30.99 -11.97
C MET A 152 16.68 -31.83 -11.04
N ARG A 153 16.42 -31.81 -9.73
CA ARG A 153 17.20 -32.54 -8.71
C ARG A 153 16.57 -33.87 -8.28
N LEU A 154 15.38 -34.17 -8.78
CA LEU A 154 14.62 -35.41 -8.52
C LEU A 154 14.69 -36.40 -9.69
N SER A 155 15.34 -36.03 -10.80
CA SER A 155 15.50 -36.87 -11.99
C SER A 155 16.93 -37.40 -12.17
N THR A 156 17.77 -37.30 -11.14
CA THR A 156 19.16 -37.74 -11.10
C THR A 156 19.36 -38.63 -9.88
#